data_AF-A0A953GH22-F1
#
_entry.id   AF-A0A953GH22-F1
#
_cell.length_a   1.000
_cell.length_b   1.000
_cell.length_c   1.000
_cell.angle_alpha   90.00
_cell.angle_beta   90.00
_cell.angle_gamma   90.00
#
_symmetry.space_group_name_H-M   'P 1'
#
loop_
_entity.id
_entity.type
_entity.pdbx_description
1 polymer ?
#
loop_
_entity_poly.entity_id
_entity_poly.type
_entity_poly.pdbx_seq_one_letter_code
_entity_poly.pdbx_strand_id
1 'polypeptide(L)'
;MQSKNSPIKFPVFVFALIFGCAELLIWLIDEWTGYFINVLMLCLSAAILLISGIVEWLERSRIPDWYFPMLWMLLASSLSVLLFYGLINGFHFDWQSPAH
;
A
#
# COMPACT_ATOMS: atom_id res chain seq x y z
N MET A 1 -25.88 20.33 -21.20
CA MET A 1 -25.35 19.93 -19.88
C MET A 1 -25.35 18.42 -19.82
N GLN A 2 -24.23 17.78 -20.18
CA GLN A 2 -24.15 16.33 -20.21
C GLN A 2 -24.14 15.78 -18.79
N SER A 3 -25.06 14.84 -18.55
CA SER A 3 -25.16 13.98 -17.38
C SER A 3 -23.76 13.55 -16.93
N LYS A 4 -23.35 13.98 -15.73
CA LYS A 4 -22.21 13.41 -15.00
C LYS A 4 -22.54 11.94 -14.80
N ASN A 5 -22.04 11.10 -15.71
CA ASN A 5 -22.10 9.65 -15.57
C ASN A 5 -21.75 9.32 -14.12
N SER A 6 -22.64 8.57 -13.46
CA SER A 6 -22.48 8.09 -12.09
C SER A 6 -21.02 7.74 -11.84
N PRO A 7 -20.35 8.29 -10.81
CA PRO A 7 -18.96 7.97 -10.59
C PRO A 7 -18.93 6.47 -10.31
N ILE A 8 -18.23 5.72 -11.17
CA ILE A 8 -17.83 4.36 -10.83
C ILE A 8 -17.08 4.51 -9.52
N LYS A 9 -17.73 4.17 -8.40
CA LYS A 9 -17.11 4.18 -7.09
C LYS A 9 -16.16 2.99 -7.13
N PHE A 10 -14.92 3.22 -7.57
CA PHE A 10 -13.89 2.21 -7.49
C PHE A 10 -13.90 1.68 -6.05
N PRO A 11 -14.00 0.37 -5.82
CA PRO A 11 -14.16 -0.17 -4.48
C PRO A 11 -12.81 -0.15 -3.76
N VAL A 12 -12.30 1.06 -3.48
CA VAL A 12 -10.95 1.33 -2.97
C VAL A 12 -10.65 0.47 -1.76
N PHE A 13 -11.61 0.37 -0.84
CA PHE A 13 -11.49 -0.43 0.37
C PHE A 13 -11.31 -1.92 0.07
N VAL A 14 -12.13 -2.48 -0.83
CA VAL A 14 -12.05 -3.90 -1.21
C VAL A 14 -10.71 -4.19 -1.88
N PHE A 15 -10.26 -3.29 -2.75
CA PHE A 15 -8.97 -3.40 -3.40
C PHE A 15 -7.80 -3.39 -2.39
N ALA A 16 -7.80 -2.44 -1.46
CA ALA A 16 -6.78 -2.35 -0.41
C ALA A 16 -6.79 -3.56 0.53
N LEU A 17 -7.98 -4.12 0.82
CA LEU A 17 -8.14 -5.33 1.62
C LEU A 17 -7.57 -6.56 0.91
N ILE A 18 -7.92 -6.76 -0.37
CA ILE A 18 -7.36 -7.84 -1.19
C ILE A 18 -5.82 -7.71 -1.25
N PHE A 19 -5.33 -6.50 -1.46
CA PHE A 19 -3.90 -6.22 -1.50
C PHE A 19 -3.20 -6.57 -0.18
N GLY A 20 -3.73 -6.11 0.96
CA GLY A 20 -3.19 -6.44 2.27
C GLY A 20 -3.24 -7.93 2.58
N CYS A 21 -4.32 -8.62 2.20
CA CYS A 21 -4.41 -10.08 2.31
C CYS A 21 -3.34 -10.79 1.47
N ALA A 22 -3.06 -10.31 0.25
CA ALA A 22 -1.99 -10.85 -0.58
C ALA A 22 -0.62 -10.65 0.08
N GLU A 23 -0.34 -9.48 0.64
CA GLU A 23 0.89 -9.24 1.40
C GLU A 23 0.99 -10.18 2.60
N LEU A 24 -0.07 -10.33 3.39
CA LEU A 24 -0.11 -11.26 4.53
C LEU A 24 0.20 -12.71 4.11
N LEU A 25 -0.30 -13.15 2.95
CA LEU A 25 -0.04 -14.49 2.42
C LEU A 25 1.43 -14.66 2.02
N ILE A 26 2.08 -13.63 1.48
CA ILE A 26 3.51 -13.69 1.13
C ILE A 26 4.36 -13.87 2.39
N TRP A 27 4.04 -13.17 3.48
CA TRP A 27 4.72 -13.34 4.76
C TRP A 27 4.61 -14.78 5.31
N LEU A 28 3.51 -15.49 5.02
CA LEU A 28 3.35 -16.90 5.42
C LEU A 28 4.19 -17.88 4.59
N ILE A 29 4.66 -17.48 3.41
CA ILE A 29 5.49 -18.32 2.53
C ILE A 29 6.95 -18.21 2.92
N ASP A 30 7.46 -16.98 2.97
CA ASP A 30 8.86 -16.68 3.28
C ASP A 30 8.94 -15.28 3.91
N GLU A 31 9.52 -15.22 5.12
CA GLU A 31 9.56 -13.99 5.92
C GLU A 31 10.40 -12.90 5.24
N TRP A 32 11.54 -13.26 4.66
CA TRP A 32 12.41 -12.33 3.96
C TRP A 32 11.70 -11.70 2.75
N THR A 33 11.09 -12.53 1.91
CA THR A 33 10.33 -12.12 0.73
C THR A 33 9.12 -11.26 1.13
N GLY A 34 8.39 -11.67 2.17
CA GLY A 34 7.27 -10.91 2.74
C GLY A 34 7.68 -9.52 3.19
N TYR A 35 8.72 -9.42 4.01
CA TYR A 35 9.28 -8.15 4.47
C TYR A 35 9.74 -7.29 3.30
N PHE A 36 10.55 -7.84 2.38
CA PHE A 36 11.10 -7.10 1.26
C PHE A 36 10.01 -6.55 0.34
N ILE A 37 9.04 -7.38 -0.08
CA ILE A 37 7.94 -6.95 -0.94
C ILE A 37 7.09 -5.90 -0.24
N ASN A 38 6.77 -6.09 1.03
CA ASN A 38 5.92 -5.18 1.78
C ASN A 38 6.58 -3.79 1.96
N VAL A 39 7.86 -3.75 2.34
CA VAL A 39 8.64 -2.50 2.41
C VAL A 39 8.78 -1.84 1.03
N LEU A 40 9.00 -2.62 -0.02
CA LEU A 40 9.06 -2.12 -1.39
C LEU A 40 7.73 -1.45 -1.79
N MET A 41 6.60 -2.11 -1.53
CA MET A 41 5.26 -1.59 -1.81
C MET A 41 4.93 -0.35 -0.99
N LEU A 42 5.34 -0.31 0.28
CA LEU A 42 5.22 0.86 1.14
C LEU A 42 5.99 2.06 0.56
N CYS A 43 7.24 1.85 0.17
CA CYS A 43 8.07 2.89 -0.45
C CYS A 43 7.52 3.36 -1.80
N LEU A 44 7.08 2.43 -2.65
CA LEU A 44 6.50 2.75 -3.95
C LEU A 44 5.19 3.53 -3.82
N SER A 45 4.29 3.10 -2.96
CA SER A 45 3.02 3.80 -2.72
C SER A 45 3.27 5.21 -2.16
N ALA A 46 4.21 5.36 -1.22
CA ALA A 46 4.61 6.68 -0.71
C ALA A 46 5.24 7.57 -1.79
N ALA A 47 6.16 7.03 -2.61
CA ALA A 47 6.81 7.77 -3.68
C ALA A 47 5.81 8.23 -4.74
N ILE A 48 4.89 7.36 -5.17
CA ILE A 48 3.83 7.71 -6.10
C ILE A 48 2.93 8.77 -5.48
N LEU A 49 2.53 8.62 -4.22
CA LEU A 49 1.67 9.60 -3.53
C LEU A 49 2.33 10.98 -3.45
N LEU A 50 3.64 11.04 -3.17
CA LEU A 50 4.42 12.28 -3.17
C LEU A 50 4.48 12.91 -4.57
N ILE A 51 4.83 12.13 -5.60
CA ILE A 51 4.92 12.63 -6.98
C ILE A 51 3.54 13.12 -7.45
N SER A 52 2.49 12.34 -7.23
CA SER A 52 1.13 12.72 -7.57
C SER A 52 0.66 13.95 -6.80
N GLY A 53 1.04 14.10 -5.53
CA GLY A 53 0.78 15.30 -4.75
C GLY A 53 1.47 16.55 -5.33
N ILE A 54 2.73 16.43 -5.76
CA ILE A 54 3.46 17.51 -6.43
C ILE A 54 2.79 17.86 -7.76
N VAL A 55 2.41 16.86 -8.57
CA VAL A 55 1.74 17.08 -9.87
C VAL A 55 0.39 17.76 -9.69
N GLU A 56 -0.43 17.33 -8.73
CA GLU A 56 -1.72 17.97 -8.44
C GLU A 56 -1.57 19.41 -7.91
N TRP A 57 -0.45 19.70 -7.23
CA TRP A 57 -0.13 21.05 -6.79
C TRP A 57 0.28 21.98 -7.95
N LEU A 58 1.01 21.46 -8.93
CA LEU A 58 1.43 22.21 -10.12
C LEU A 58 0.30 22.37 -11.14
N GLU A 59 -0.42 21.29 -11.42
CA GLU A 59 -1.52 21.22 -12.39
C GLU A 59 -2.74 20.57 -11.75
N ARG A 60 -3.49 21.38 -11.01
CA ARG A 60 -4.73 20.95 -10.38
C ARG A 60 -5.71 20.45 -11.45
N SER A 61 -6.44 19.37 -11.17
CA SER A 61 -7.54 18.80 -11.98
C SER A 61 -7.22 17.79 -13.10
N ARG A 62 -5.98 17.28 -13.20
CA ARG A 62 -5.71 16.13 -14.10
C ARG A 62 -5.91 14.76 -13.45
N ILE A 63 -5.86 14.68 -12.12
CA ILE A 63 -5.92 13.41 -11.40
C ILE A 63 -7.37 13.13 -10.93
N PRO A 64 -7.91 11.92 -11.17
CA PRO A 64 -9.24 11.56 -10.68
C PRO A 64 -9.34 11.58 -9.14
N ASP A 65 -10.46 12.05 -8.59
CA ASP A 65 -10.67 12.18 -7.14
C ASP A 65 -10.52 10.86 -6.34
N TRP A 66 -10.75 9.71 -6.98
CA TRP A 66 -10.63 8.39 -6.35
C TRP A 66 -9.18 7.89 -6.23
N TYR A 67 -8.24 8.51 -6.95
CA TYR A 67 -6.86 8.07 -7.06
C TYR A 67 -6.07 8.28 -5.75
N PHE A 68 -6.17 9.47 -5.15
CA PHE A 68 -5.49 9.76 -3.88
C PHE A 68 -5.98 8.89 -2.71
N PRO A 69 -7.30 8.71 -2.47
CA PRO A 69 -7.79 7.76 -1.48
C PRO A 69 -7.28 6.34 -1.71
N MET A 70 -7.13 5.92 -2.97
CA MET A 70 -6.57 4.60 -3.31
C MET A 70 -5.12 4.46 -2.89
N LEU A 71 -4.27 5.43 -3.22
CA LEU A 71 -2.87 5.39 -2.80
C LEU A 71 -2.72 5.45 -1.27
N TRP A 72 -3.52 6.27 -0.59
CA TRP A 72 -3.52 6.32 0.87
C TRP A 72 -3.95 4.99 1.50
N MET A 73 -4.97 4.33 0.95
CA MET A 73 -5.40 3.03 1.47
C MET A 73 -4.37 1.93 1.19
N LEU A 74 -3.69 1.95 0.04
CA LEU A 74 -2.58 1.03 -0.24
C LEU A 74 -1.43 1.22 0.75
N LEU A 75 -1.01 2.47 0.95
CA LEU A 75 0.04 2.81 1.91
C LEU A 75 -0.33 2.37 3.33
N ALA A 76 -1.58 2.66 3.75
CA ALA A 76 -2.09 2.25 5.05
C ALA A 76 -2.17 0.72 5.18
N SER A 77 -2.53 0.01 4.11
CA SER A 77 -2.59 -1.46 4.09
C SER A 77 -1.21 -2.07 4.27
N SER A 78 -0.22 -1.67 3.45
CA SER A 78 1.16 -2.14 3.58
C SER A 78 1.75 -1.81 4.96
N LEU A 79 1.51 -0.60 5.47
CA LEU A 79 1.97 -0.19 6.80
C LEU A 79 1.32 -1.05 7.90
N SER A 80 0.03 -1.33 7.79
CA SER A 80 -0.69 -2.17 8.75
C SER A 80 -0.13 -3.58 8.78
N VAL A 81 0.15 -4.17 7.61
CA VAL A 81 0.78 -5.50 7.49
C VAL A 81 2.17 -5.51 8.10
N LEU A 82 3.01 -4.51 7.78
CA LEU A 82 4.36 -4.37 8.34
C LEU A 82 4.33 -4.29 9.86
N LEU A 83 3.47 -3.43 10.41
CA LEU A 83 3.34 -3.24 11.85
C LEU A 83 2.76 -4.48 12.53
N PHE A 84 1.78 -5.14 11.92
CA PHE A 84 1.20 -6.36 12.46
C PHE A 84 2.25 -7.46 12.63
N TYR A 85 2.98 -7.81 11.57
CA TYR A 85 4.03 -8.83 11.65
C TYR A 85 5.24 -8.38 12.47
N GLY A 86 5.65 -7.12 12.34
CA GLY A 86 6.73 -6.55 13.14
C GLY A 86 6.43 -6.62 14.63
N LEU A 87 5.22 -6.24 15.06
CA LEU A 87 4.83 -6.30 16.47
C LEU A 87 4.72 -7.74 17.00
N ILE A 88 4.23 -8.68 16.19
CA ILE A 88 4.14 -10.10 16.58
C ILE A 88 5.52 -10.71 16.80
N ASN A 89 6.48 -10.41 15.93
CA ASN A 89 7.84 -10.93 16.01
C ASN A 89 8.79 -10.04 16.84
N GLY A 90 8.27 -8.98 17.47
CA GLY A 90 9.10 -8.04 18.24
C GLY A 90 10.13 -7.27 17.41
N PHE A 91 9.88 -7.09 16.11
CA PHE A 91 10.80 -6.56 15.10
C PHE A 91 12.12 -7.32 15.00
N HIS A 92 12.12 -8.58 15.43
CA HIS A 92 13.22 -9.52 15.23
C HIS A 92 12.77 -10.53 14.18
N PHE A 93 13.46 -10.55 13.05
CA PHE A 93 13.15 -11.47 11.97
C PHE A 93 14.24 -12.54 11.87
N ASP A 94 13.88 -13.77 11.51
CA ASP A 94 14.79 -14.92 11.53
C ASP A 94 15.98 -14.73 10.60
N TRP A 95 15.77 -14.06 9.47
CA TRP A 95 16.82 -13.73 8.50
C TRP A 95 17.86 -12.71 9.02
N GLN A 96 17.56 -11.97 10.10
CA GLN A 96 18.48 -10.99 10.69
C GLN A 96 19.50 -11.63 11.61
N SER A 97 19.19 -12.80 12.16
CA SER A 97 20.16 -13.56 12.93
C SER A 97 21.04 -14.34 11.94
N PRO A 98 22.37 -14.16 11.96
CA PRO A 98 23.24 -15.14 11.33
C PRO A 98 22.96 -16.47 12.03
N ALA A 99 22.51 -17.46 11.27
CA ALA A 99 22.15 -18.77 11.79
C ALA A 99 23.28 -19.35 12.66
N HIS A 100 22.89 -19.99 13.77
CA HIS A 100 23.53 -21.24 14.16
C HIS A 100 23.14 -22.32 13.14
#